data_AF-A0A9W9YZL0-F1
#
_entry.id   AF-A0A9W9YZL0-F1
#
_cell.length_a   1.000
_cell.length_b   1.000
_cell.length_c   1.000
_cell.angle_alpha   90.00
_cell.angle_beta   90.00
_cell.angle_gamma   90.00
#
_symmetry.space_group_name_H-M   'P 1'
#
loop_
_entity.id
_entity.type
_entity.pdbx_description
1 polymer ?
#
loop_
_entity_poly.entity_id
_entity_poly.type
_entity_poly.pdbx_seq_one_letter_code
_entity_poly.pdbx_strand_id
1 'polypeptide(L)'
;MDIPQLATVLSSTFDPNLREAAEKKLNEIHKAPGFLSLLLQVVMSNEVQTPVRQSGGIYLKNMIAQYWRDREPAELVEGVTPFVIADQDKATIRENIVEAVIHAPELIR
;
A
#
# COMPACT_ATOMS: atom_id res chain seq x y z
N MET A 1 2.22 -6.75 -12.20
CA MET A 1 0.98 -6.12 -11.73
C MET A 1 1.05 -4.65 -12.11
N ASP A 2 -0.06 -4.07 -12.54
CA ASP A 2 -0.16 -2.66 -12.97
C ASP A 2 -1.23 -1.90 -12.17
N ILE A 3 -1.41 -0.61 -12.48
CA ILE A 3 -2.36 0.28 -11.79
C ILE A 3 -3.80 -0.26 -11.91
N PRO A 4 -4.34 -0.60 -13.10
CA PRO A 4 -5.70 -1.13 -13.22
C PRO A 4 -5.93 -2.42 -12.43
N GLN A 5 -4.96 -3.35 -12.47
CA GLN A 5 -5.06 -4.62 -11.73
C GLN A 5 -5.09 -4.39 -10.23
N LEU A 6 -4.18 -3.57 -9.69
CA LEU A 6 -4.18 -3.27 -8.25
C LEU A 6 -5.45 -2.52 -7.82
N ALA A 7 -5.92 -1.57 -8.64
CA ALA A 7 -7.18 -0.88 -8.40
C ALA A 7 -8.36 -1.85 -8.36
N THR A 8 -8.38 -2.86 -9.23
CA THR A 8 -9.42 -3.91 -9.24
C THR A 8 -9.36 -4.76 -7.98
N VAL A 9 -8.16 -5.18 -7.56
CA VAL A 9 -7.98 -5.94 -6.31
C VAL A 9 -8.48 -5.12 -5.12
N LEU A 10 -8.11 -3.84 -5.04
CA LEU A 10 -8.59 -2.93 -3.99
C LEU A 10 -10.11 -2.74 -4.05
N SER A 11 -10.71 -2.58 -5.23
CA SER A 11 -12.17 -2.46 -5.34
C SER A 11 -12.91 -3.72 -4.92
N SER A 12 -12.33 -4.90 -5.17
CA SER A 12 -12.91 -6.18 -4.77
C SER A 12 -12.94 -6.37 -3.25
N THR A 13 -12.15 -5.59 -2.48
CA THR A 13 -12.26 -5.59 -1.00
C THR A 13 -13.58 -4.99 -0.50
N PHE A 14 -14.32 -4.27 -1.35
CA PHE A 14 -15.60 -3.67 -0.99
C PHE A 14 -16.78 -4.63 -1.16
N ASP A 15 -16.62 -5.68 -1.96
CA ASP A 15 -17.66 -6.71 -2.15
C ASP A 15 -17.48 -7.82 -1.12
N PRO A 16 -18.46 -8.08 -0.24
CA PRO A 16 -18.38 -9.15 0.76
C PRO A 16 -18.05 -10.53 0.19
N ASN A 17 -18.47 -10.84 -1.04
CA ASN A 17 -18.24 -12.13 -1.67
C ASN A 17 -16.81 -12.29 -2.22
N LEU A 18 -16.16 -11.17 -2.57
CA LEU A 18 -14.81 -11.15 -3.15
C LEU A 18 -13.75 -10.70 -2.15
N ARG A 19 -14.16 -10.16 -1.00
CA ARG A 19 -13.27 -9.53 -0.02
C ARG A 19 -12.17 -10.46 0.46
N GLU A 20 -12.51 -11.69 0.86
CA GLU A 20 -11.53 -12.65 1.37
C GLU A 20 -10.46 -12.98 0.32
N ALA A 21 -10.88 -13.23 -0.92
CA ALA A 21 -9.96 -13.51 -2.02
C ALA A 21 -9.08 -12.30 -2.37
N ALA A 22 -9.65 -11.09 -2.34
CA ALA A 22 -8.93 -9.85 -2.58
C ALA A 22 -7.90 -9.55 -1.48
N GLU A 23 -8.28 -9.68 -0.21
CA GLU A 23 -7.39 -9.50 0.93
C GLU A 23 -6.27 -10.55 0.93
N LYS A 24 -6.59 -11.80 0.63
CA LYS A 24 -5.56 -12.84 0.43
C LYS A 24 -4.59 -12.44 -0.68
N LYS A 25 -5.10 -11.91 -1.79
CA LYS A 25 -4.24 -11.47 -2.89
C LYS A 25 -3.33 -10.31 -2.48
N LEU A 26 -3.86 -9.32 -1.76
CA LEU A 26 -3.07 -8.21 -1.19
C LEU A 26 -1.98 -8.74 -0.25
N ASN A 27 -2.32 -9.73 0.59
CA ASN A 27 -1.38 -10.37 1.51
C ASN A 27 -0.26 -11.15 0.80
N GLU A 28 -0.50 -11.67 -0.40
CA GLU A 28 0.55 -12.32 -1.21
C GLU A 28 1.49 -11.30 -1.85
N ILE A 29 0.97 -10.17 -2.31
CA ILE A 29 1.73 -9.22 -3.15
C ILE A 29 2.36 -8.06 -2.38
N HIS A 30 1.91 -7.74 -1.16
CA HIS A 30 2.38 -6.53 -0.45
C HIS A 30 3.88 -6.54 -0.11
N LYS A 31 4.51 -7.71 -0.15
CA LYS A 31 5.95 -7.89 0.07
C LYS A 31 6.78 -7.81 -1.20
N ALA A 32 6.15 -7.73 -2.37
CA ALA A 32 6.86 -7.65 -3.63
C ALA A 32 7.58 -6.30 -3.77
N PRO A 33 8.83 -6.26 -4.28
CA PRO A 33 9.52 -5.01 -4.56
C PRO A 33 8.72 -4.14 -5.54
N GLY A 34 8.65 -2.83 -5.28
CA GLY A 34 7.90 -1.90 -6.11
C GLY A 34 6.40 -1.84 -5.80
N PHE A 35 5.91 -2.67 -4.87
CA PHE A 35 4.49 -2.67 -4.52
C PHE A 35 4.05 -1.34 -3.89
N LEU A 36 4.86 -0.76 -3.00
CA LEU A 36 4.54 0.55 -2.41
C LEU A 36 4.54 1.66 -3.46
N SER A 37 5.50 1.61 -4.38
CA SER A 37 5.57 2.55 -5.50
C SER A 37 4.31 2.46 -6.38
N LEU A 38 3.87 1.25 -6.72
CA LEU A 38 2.64 1.01 -7.48
C LEU A 38 1.39 1.47 -6.71
N LEU A 39 1.34 1.23 -5.40
CA LEU A 39 0.23 1.65 -4.55
C LEU A 39 0.12 3.17 -4.50
N LEU A 40 1.24 3.89 -4.37
CA LEU A 40 1.26 5.34 -4.43
C LEU A 40 0.72 5.86 -5.78
N GLN A 41 1.10 5.21 -6.89
CA GLN A 41 0.58 5.56 -8.22
C GLN A 41 -0.95 5.35 -8.33
N VAL A 42 -1.49 4.28 -7.74
CA VAL A 42 -2.95 4.07 -7.67
C VAL A 42 -3.64 5.18 -6.89
N VAL A 43 -3.09 5.59 -5.74
CA VAL A 43 -3.64 6.68 -4.91
C VAL A 43 -3.66 8.01 -5.66
N MET A 44 -2.63 8.26 -6.45
CA MET A 44 -2.46 9.50 -7.22
C MET A 44 -3.16 9.50 -8.59
N SER A 45 -3.55 8.33 -9.11
CA SER A 45 -4.18 8.24 -10.42
C SER A 45 -5.58 8.85 -10.44
N ASN A 46 -5.78 9.78 -11.37
CA ASN A 46 -7.10 10.37 -11.63
C ASN A 46 -8.04 9.45 -12.43
N GLU A 47 -7.51 8.37 -12.99
CA GLU A 47 -8.30 7.36 -13.73
C GLU A 47 -8.94 6.34 -12.77
N VAL A 48 -8.45 6.26 -11.53
CA VAL A 48 -8.98 5.36 -10.51
C VAL A 48 -10.09 6.07 -9.73
N GLN A 49 -11.17 5.34 -9.44
CA GLN A 49 -12.30 5.88 -8.69
C GLN A 49 -11.89 6.30 -7.27
N THR A 50 -12.44 7.41 -6.78
CA THR A 50 -12.12 7.99 -5.47
C THR A 50 -12.19 7.00 -4.30
N PRO A 51 -13.21 6.12 -4.16
CA PRO A 51 -13.26 5.15 -3.06
C PRO A 51 -12.09 4.15 -3.08
N VAL A 52 -11.66 3.73 -4.28
CA VAL A 52 -10.51 2.84 -4.47
C VAL A 52 -9.21 3.56 -4.11
N ARG A 53 -9.06 4.82 -4.51
CA ARG A 53 -7.91 5.66 -4.14
C ARG A 53 -7.82 5.88 -2.63
N GLN A 54 -8.94 6.12 -1.95
CA GLN A 54 -9.00 6.22 -0.49
C GLN A 54 -8.55 4.92 0.19
N SER A 55 -9.09 3.78 -0.25
CA SER A 55 -8.67 2.46 0.25
C SER A 55 -7.17 2.25 0.05
N GLY A 56 -6.64 2.61 -1.12
CA GLY A 56 -5.21 2.58 -1.40
C GLY A 56 -4.39 3.48 -0.47
N GLY A 57 -4.88 4.69 -0.16
CA GLY A 57 -4.21 5.64 0.73
C GLY A 57 -4.17 5.15 2.18
N ILE A 58 -5.29 4.58 2.65
CA ILE A 58 -5.37 3.94 3.98
C ILE A 58 -4.39 2.77 4.05
N TYR A 59 -4.37 1.92 3.02
CA TYR A 59 -3.46 0.77 2.96
C TYR A 59 -1.99 1.22 2.93
N LEU A 60 -1.66 2.24 2.14
CA LEU A 60 -0.31 2.81 2.06
C LEU A 60 0.15 3.35 3.41
N LYS A 61 -0.71 4.13 4.09
CA LYS A 61 -0.41 4.64 5.44
C LYS A 61 -0.14 3.50 6.42
N ASN A 62 -0.98 2.48 6.41
CA ASN A 62 -0.84 1.33 7.30
C ASN A 62 0.46 0.57 7.03
N MET A 63 0.81 0.36 5.76
CA MET A 63 2.06 -0.28 5.37
C MET A 63 3.29 0.50 5.87
N ILE A 64 3.31 1.82 5.65
CA ILE A 64 4.40 2.68 6.13
C ILE A 64 4.46 2.65 7.65
N ALA A 65 3.33 2.82 8.35
CA ALA A 65 3.31 2.80 9.81
C ALA A 65 3.81 1.47 10.40
N GLN A 66 3.52 0.35 9.75
CA GLN A 66 3.83 -0.99 10.28
C GLN A 66 5.22 -1.52 9.91
N TYR A 67 5.75 -1.14 8.73
CA TYR A 67 6.88 -1.84 8.11
C TYR A 67 8.04 -0.90 7.68
N TRP A 68 8.02 0.38 8.07
CA TRP A 68 9.07 1.35 7.66
C TRP A 68 10.40 1.19 8.39
N ARG A 69 10.37 0.73 9.65
CA ARG A 69 11.58 0.48 10.45
C ARG A 69 11.69 -1.00 10.77
N ASP A 70 12.92 -1.45 10.97
CA ASP A 70 13.16 -2.74 11.60
C ASP A 70 12.55 -2.70 13.01
N ARG A 71 11.75 -3.70 13.36
CA ARG A 71 11.25 -3.82 14.73
C ARG A 71 12.41 -4.19 15.64
N GLU A 72 12.38 -3.67 16.87
CA GLU A 72 13.41 -4.01 17.84
C GLU A 72 13.39 -5.53 18.11
N PRO A 73 14.55 -6.18 18.29
CA PRO A 73 14.63 -7.62 18.54
C PRO A 73 13.76 -8.10 19.71
N ALA A 74 13.49 -7.22 20.68
CA ALA A 74 12.65 -7.48 21.85
C ALA A 74 11.15 -7.58 21.53
N GLU A 75 10.69 -7.08 20.38
CA GLU A 75 9.29 -7.11 19.94
C GLU A 75 8.98 -8.30 19.01
N LEU A 76 9.98 -9.13 18.73
CA LEU A 76 9.88 -10.23 17.77
C LEU A 76 9.71 -11.57 18.48
N VAL A 77 8.82 -12.39 17.94
CA VAL A 77 8.77 -13.83 18.27
C VAL A 77 10.07 -14.46 17.77
N GLU A 78 10.74 -15.23 18.63
CA GLU A 78 12.00 -15.90 18.28
C GLU A 78 11.89 -16.65 16.95
N GLY A 79 12.76 -16.30 15.99
CA GLY A 79 12.87 -16.96 14.70
C GLY A 79 12.04 -16.37 13.55
N VAL A 80 11.27 -15.30 13.75
CA VAL A 80 10.52 -14.63 12.66
C VAL A 80 11.15 -13.28 12.34
N THR A 81 11.81 -13.17 11.18
CA THR A 81 12.23 -11.87 10.64
C THR A 81 10.98 -11.08 10.24
N PRO A 82 10.74 -9.89 10.82
CA PRO A 82 9.60 -9.06 10.45
C PRO A 82 9.74 -8.63 8.99
N PHE A 83 8.61 -8.49 8.30
CA PHE A 83 8.62 -7.85 6.99
C PHE A 83 8.99 -6.37 7.15
N VAL A 84 9.93 -5.91 6.32
CA VAL A 84 10.40 -4.54 6.26
C VAL A 84 10.37 -4.11 4.81
N ILE A 85 9.88 -2.89 4.56
CA ILE A 85 9.82 -2.32 3.22
C ILE A 85 11.23 -2.24 2.63
N ALA A 86 11.39 -2.63 1.36
CA ALA A 86 12.65 -2.53 0.65
C ALA A 86 13.16 -1.08 0.57
N ASP A 87 14.48 -0.87 0.64
CA ASP A 87 15.05 0.48 0.64
C ASP A 87 14.74 1.27 -0.63
N GLN A 88 14.62 0.59 -1.77
CA GLN A 88 14.19 1.20 -3.02
C GLN A 88 12.79 1.80 -2.91
N ASP A 89 11.83 1.06 -2.35
CA ASP A 89 10.47 1.59 -2.12
C ASP A 89 10.48 2.72 -1.09
N LYS A 90 11.29 2.63 -0.03
CA LYS A 90 11.45 3.74 0.92
C LYS A 90 11.97 5.00 0.25
N ALA A 91 12.93 4.89 -0.67
CA ALA A 91 13.46 6.01 -1.44
C ALA A 91 12.36 6.64 -2.30
N THR A 92 11.65 5.84 -3.09
CA THR A 92 10.53 6.31 -3.94
C THR A 92 9.47 7.04 -3.11
N ILE A 93 9.06 6.47 -1.97
CA ILE A 93 8.08 7.12 -1.10
C ILE A 93 8.62 8.45 -0.57
N ARG A 94 9.86 8.52 -0.09
CA ARG A 94 10.44 9.79 0.44
C ARG A 94 10.48 10.88 -0.62
N GLU A 95 10.81 10.53 -1.86
CA GLU A 95 10.91 11.48 -2.98
C GLU A 95 9.54 12.02 -3.40
N ASN A 96 8.50 11.20 -3.37
CA ASN A 96 7.22 11.52 -4.01
C ASN A 96 6.08 11.84 -3.02
N ILE A 97 6.19 11.47 -1.74
CA ILE A 97 5.05 11.56 -0.79
C ILE A 97 4.59 13.00 -0.55
N VAL A 98 5.51 13.97 -0.53
CA VAL A 98 5.16 15.37 -0.29
C VAL A 98 4.34 15.93 -1.45
N GLU A 99 4.80 15.70 -2.69
CA GLU A 99 4.07 16.08 -3.89
C GLU A 99 2.72 15.37 -3.97
N ALA A 100 2.68 14.08 -3.62
CA ALA A 100 1.45 13.30 -3.55
C ALA A 100 0.41 13.94 -2.61
N VAL A 101 0.80 14.33 -1.41
CA VAL A 101 -0.08 14.99 -0.41
C VAL A 101 -0.58 16.35 -0.90
N ILE A 102 0.26 17.14 -1.58
CA ILE A 102 -0.12 18.45 -2.12
C ILE A 102 -1.21 18.30 -3.18
N HIS A 103 -1.06 17.33 -4.09
CA HIS A 103 -2.00 17.11 -5.19
C HIS A 103 -3.19 16.20 -4.83
N ALA A 104 -3.17 15.55 -3.67
CA ALA A 104 -4.27 14.72 -3.20
C ALA A 104 -5.53 15.58 -2.92
N PRO A 105 -6.72 15.11 -3.35
CA PRO A 105 -8.00 15.65 -2.90
C PRO A 105 -8.14 15.58 -1.37
N GLU A 106 -8.95 16.46 -0.77
CA GLU A 106 -9.12 16.56 0.69
C GLU A 106 -9.49 15.24 1.35
N LEU A 107 -10.29 14.39 0.68
CA LEU A 107 -10.69 13.09 1.22
C LEU A 107 -9.56 12.03 1.25
N ILE A 108 -8.43 12.29 0.58
CA ILE A 108 -7.29 11.37 0.46
C ILE A 108 -6.06 11.91 1.21
N ARG A 109 -5.96 13.24 1.34
CA ARG A 109 -4.87 13.97 2.01
C ARG A 109 -4.83 13.68 3.50
#